data_AF-H9FDU1-F1
#
_entry.id   AF-H9FDU1-F1
#
_cell.length_a   1.000
_cell.length_b   1.000
_cell.length_c   1.000
_cell.angle_alpha   90.00
_cell.angle_beta   90.00
_cell.angle_gamma   90.00
#
_symmetry.space_group_name_H-M   'P 1'
#
loop_
_entity.id
_entity.type
_entity.pdbx_description
1 polymer ?
#
loop_
_entity_poly.entity_id
_entity_poly.type
_entity_poly.pdbx_seq_one_letter_code
_entity_poly.pdbx_strand_id
1 'polypeptide(L)'
;NHQALEQLHYVTELTELIKAKSNPRPDGVEDSTEFVSFFPDFIWTVRDFTLELKLNGDPITEDEYLENALKLIQGKNPKVQASNLPRECIRHFFPKRKCFVFDRPTHDKDLLANIEKVAEKQLDPTFQEQTNIFRSYIFTHARTKTLREGITVTGNRLGTLAVTYVDAINSGAVPCLENAVITLA
;
A
#
# COMPACT_ATOMS: atom_id res chain seq x y z
N ASN A 1 -8.65 14.69 0.13
CA ASN A 1 -7.78 13.49 0.25
C ASN A 1 -6.77 13.50 1.39
N HIS A 2 -6.51 14.61 2.11
CA HIS A 2 -5.69 14.59 3.33
C HIS A 2 -6.23 13.60 4.39
N GLN A 3 -7.56 13.57 4.55
CA GLN A 3 -8.25 12.66 5.47
C GLN A 3 -8.05 11.18 5.12
N ALA A 4 -7.91 10.82 3.85
CA ALA A 4 -7.64 9.43 3.45
C ALA A 4 -6.22 8.98 3.86
N LEU A 5 -5.24 9.91 3.82
CA LEU A 5 -3.90 9.66 4.35
C LEU A 5 -3.87 9.60 5.87
N GLU A 6 -4.69 10.39 6.56
CA GLU A 6 -4.85 10.28 8.02
C GLU A 6 -5.52 8.97 8.40
N GLN A 7 -6.43 8.44 7.58
CA GLN A 7 -7.03 7.11 7.74
C GLN A 7 -6.07 5.96 7.43
N LEU A 8 -4.93 6.22 6.78
CA LEU A 8 -3.82 5.27 6.70
C LEU A 8 -3.05 5.12 8.02
N HIS A 9 -3.64 5.52 9.17
CA HIS A 9 -3.20 5.13 10.51
C HIS A 9 -2.98 3.60 10.64
N TYR A 10 -3.69 2.80 9.84
CA TYR A 10 -3.40 1.36 9.77
C TYR A 10 -1.93 1.07 9.39
N VAL A 11 -1.32 1.89 8.53
CA VAL A 11 0.10 1.78 8.15
C VAL A 11 1.03 2.15 9.30
N THR A 12 0.62 3.04 10.20
CA THR A 12 1.38 3.36 11.41
C THR A 12 1.25 2.26 12.46
N GLU A 13 0.13 1.53 12.48
CA GLU A 13 -0.04 0.35 13.34
C GLU A 13 0.71 -0.89 12.82
N LEU A 14 1.03 -0.96 11.51
CA LEU A 14 1.76 -2.11 10.94
C LEU A 14 3.10 -2.37 11.65
N THR A 15 3.76 -1.35 12.20
CA THR A 15 4.99 -1.51 13.00
C THR A 15 4.75 -2.15 14.36
N GLU A 16 3.57 -1.92 14.94
CA GLU A 16 3.17 -2.53 16.21
C GLU A 16 2.60 -3.94 15.99
N LEU A 17 2.00 -4.17 14.82
CA LEU A 17 1.30 -5.40 14.46
C LEU A 17 2.18 -6.43 13.73
N ILE A 18 3.37 -6.06 13.23
CA ILE A 18 4.27 -6.98 12.53
C ILE A 18 5.72 -6.71 12.94
N LYS A 19 6.43 -7.75 13.37
CA LYS A 19 7.87 -7.70 13.69
C LYS A 19 8.70 -8.29 12.56
N ALA A 20 9.79 -7.63 12.16
CA ALA A 20 10.73 -8.23 11.22
C ALA A 20 11.68 -9.25 11.85
N LYS A 21 11.99 -9.12 13.15
CA LYS A 21 12.89 -10.00 13.90
C LYS A 21 12.25 -10.47 15.20
N SER A 22 12.59 -11.70 15.59
CA SER A 22 12.13 -12.34 16.83
C SER A 22 12.83 -11.77 18.07
N ASN A 23 14.10 -11.36 17.91
CA ASN A 23 14.92 -10.75 18.96
C ASN A 23 15.32 -9.30 18.61
N PRO A 24 15.03 -8.29 19.46
CA PRO A 24 15.56 -6.95 19.29
C PRO A 24 17.08 -6.94 19.59
N ARG A 25 17.87 -6.22 18.76
CA ARG A 25 19.28 -5.95 19.07
C ARG A 25 19.36 -5.06 20.35
N PRO A 26 20.37 -5.24 21.22
CA PRO A 26 20.48 -4.51 22.50
C PRO A 26 20.56 -2.98 22.35
N ASP A 27 20.84 -2.51 21.14
CA ASP A 27 21.03 -1.13 20.72
C ASP A 27 19.75 -0.46 20.20
N GLY A 28 18.60 -1.17 20.18
CA GLY A 28 17.26 -0.59 19.93
C GLY A 28 17.03 -0.04 18.52
N VAL A 29 18.06 -0.02 17.66
CA VAL A 29 17.95 0.33 16.25
C VAL A 29 17.48 -0.92 15.50
N GLU A 30 16.17 -1.00 15.25
CA GLU A 30 15.66 -1.90 14.21
C GLU A 30 16.34 -1.52 12.90
N ASP A 31 16.97 -2.49 12.24
CA ASP A 31 17.61 -2.28 10.95
C ASP A 31 16.52 -2.03 9.90
N SER A 32 16.09 -0.77 9.82
CA SER A 32 15.04 -0.29 8.93
C SER A 32 15.26 -0.74 7.49
N THR A 33 16.52 -0.87 7.07
CA THR A 33 16.89 -1.32 5.72
C THR A 33 16.49 -2.77 5.45
N GLU A 34 16.55 -3.65 6.46
CA GLU A 34 16.09 -5.03 6.34
C GLU A 34 14.56 -5.11 6.30
N PHE A 35 13.88 -4.23 7.04
CA PHE A 35 12.41 -4.13 7.10
C PHE A 35 11.81 -3.74 5.74
N VAL A 36 12.44 -2.78 5.07
CA VAL A 36 12.07 -2.26 3.75
C VAL A 36 12.09 -3.33 2.64
N SER A 37 13.00 -4.31 2.73
CA SER A 37 13.15 -5.36 1.72
C SER A 37 11.97 -6.32 1.64
N PHE A 38 11.18 -6.42 2.73
CA PHE A 38 10.07 -7.36 2.83
C PHE A 38 8.72 -6.77 2.39
N PHE A 39 8.56 -5.46 2.57
CA PHE A 39 7.31 -4.79 2.28
C PHE A 39 7.02 -4.80 0.78
N PRO A 40 5.75 -5.00 0.39
CA PRO A 40 5.38 -5.00 -1.02
C PRO A 40 5.60 -3.62 -1.64
N ASP A 41 5.51 -3.54 -2.96
CA ASP A 41 5.37 -2.24 -3.62
C ASP A 41 4.01 -1.65 -3.23
N PHE A 42 3.94 -0.34 -2.95
CA PHE A 42 2.68 0.32 -2.58
C PHE A 42 2.03 0.96 -3.79
N ILE A 43 0.76 0.66 -4.02
CA ILE A 43 -0.02 1.26 -5.10
C ILE A 43 -1.25 1.91 -4.51
N TRP A 44 -1.39 3.23 -4.71
CA TRP A 44 -2.58 3.96 -4.31
C TRP A 44 -3.49 4.17 -5.51
N THR A 45 -4.65 3.52 -5.48
CA THR A 45 -5.74 3.72 -6.44
C THR A 45 -6.75 4.73 -5.88
N VAL A 46 -6.80 5.94 -6.44
CA VAL A 46 -7.74 6.99 -6.03
C VAL A 46 -8.98 6.93 -6.92
N ARG A 47 -10.12 6.55 -6.35
CA ARG A 47 -11.38 6.34 -7.08
C ARG A 47 -12.21 7.63 -7.12
N ASP A 48 -13.09 7.71 -8.12
CA ASP A 48 -13.98 8.85 -8.36
C ASP A 48 -13.22 10.18 -8.33
N PHE A 49 -12.07 10.21 -9.01
CA PHE A 49 -11.17 11.36 -9.02
C PHE A 49 -11.79 12.50 -9.82
N THR A 50 -11.96 13.67 -9.19
CA THR A 50 -12.60 14.85 -9.78
C THR A 50 -11.68 16.07 -9.84
N LEU A 51 -10.44 15.94 -9.35
CA LEU A 51 -9.47 17.02 -9.35
C LEU A 51 -8.73 17.06 -10.69
N GLU A 52 -8.36 18.24 -11.14
CA GLU A 52 -7.34 18.34 -12.19
C GLU A 52 -5.97 17.95 -11.62
N LEU A 53 -5.22 17.13 -12.35
CA LEU A 53 -3.82 16.82 -12.04
C LEU A 53 -2.94 18.03 -12.37
N LYS A 54 -3.07 19.08 -11.56
CA LYS A 54 -2.25 20.28 -11.63
C LYS A 54 -1.75 20.69 -10.26
N LEU A 55 -0.52 21.19 -10.21
CA LEU A 55 0.06 21.82 -9.03
C LEU A 55 0.63 23.17 -9.43
N ASN A 56 0.19 24.24 -8.77
CA ASN A 56 0.56 25.63 -9.09
C ASN A 56 0.28 26.04 -10.55
N GLY A 57 -0.71 25.40 -11.21
CA GLY A 57 -1.07 25.65 -12.60
C GLY A 57 -0.38 24.73 -13.60
N ASP A 58 0.69 24.04 -13.20
CA ASP A 58 1.43 23.11 -14.06
C ASP A 58 0.82 21.70 -13.99
N PRO A 59 0.68 21.00 -15.13
CA PRO A 59 0.28 19.60 -15.15
C PRO A 59 1.23 18.72 -14.34
N ILE A 60 0.67 17.77 -13.60
CA ILE A 60 1.42 16.75 -12.86
C ILE A 60 0.93 15.35 -13.23
N THR A 61 1.75 14.36 -12.97
CA THR A 61 1.41 12.93 -13.04
C THR A 61 0.66 12.47 -11.79
N GLU A 62 0.06 11.27 -11.84
CA GLU A 62 -0.55 10.66 -10.65
C GLU A 62 0.50 10.38 -9.56
N ASP A 63 1.72 10.02 -9.95
CA ASP A 63 2.81 9.74 -9.02
C ASP A 63 3.28 11.03 -8.31
N GLU A 64 3.35 12.15 -9.04
CA GLU A 64 3.63 13.46 -8.45
C GLU A 64 2.49 13.91 -7.52
N TYR A 65 1.23 13.61 -7.87
CA TYR A 65 0.10 13.84 -6.98
C TYR A 65 0.27 13.08 -5.66
N LEU A 66 0.69 11.81 -5.72
CA LEU A 66 1.00 10.99 -4.55
C LEU A 66 2.15 11.56 -3.72
N GLU A 67 3.28 11.86 -4.35
CA GLU A 67 4.45 12.40 -3.63
C GLU A 67 4.16 13.76 -2.99
N ASN A 68 3.34 14.58 -3.64
CA ASN A 68 2.86 15.83 -3.03
C ASN A 68 1.94 15.56 -1.82
N ALA A 69 1.06 14.57 -1.89
CA ALA A 69 0.19 14.18 -0.77
C ALA A 69 1.00 13.64 0.44
N LEU A 70 2.11 12.95 0.16
CA LEU A 70 3.05 12.42 1.14
C LEU A 70 4.11 13.44 1.60
N LYS A 71 4.09 14.68 1.11
CA LYS A 71 5.03 15.71 1.51
C LYS A 71 4.87 16.04 2.99
N LEU A 72 5.98 16.03 3.74
CA LEU A 72 5.97 16.35 5.17
C LEU A 72 5.67 17.83 5.39
N ILE A 73 4.82 18.09 6.38
CA ILE A 73 4.45 19.43 6.79
C ILE A 73 5.53 19.98 7.72
N GLN A 74 5.96 21.21 7.48
CA GLN A 74 6.96 21.88 8.31
C GLN A 74 6.35 22.31 9.66
N GLY A 75 7.09 22.09 10.73
CA GLY A 75 6.68 22.43 12.09
C GLY A 75 6.88 21.28 13.07
N LYS A 76 6.78 21.58 14.36
CA LYS A 76 6.98 20.61 15.46
C LYS A 76 5.79 20.53 16.42
N ASN A 77 4.65 21.13 16.07
CA ASN A 77 3.48 21.06 16.93
C ASN A 77 2.86 19.65 16.89
N PRO A 78 2.12 19.23 17.93
CA PRO A 78 1.58 17.87 18.02
C PRO A 78 0.67 17.49 16.84
N LYS A 79 -0.09 18.44 16.27
CA LYS A 79 -0.95 18.17 15.10
C LYS A 79 -0.14 17.88 13.84
N VAL A 80 0.96 18.60 13.64
CA VAL A 80 1.90 18.35 12.53
C VAL A 80 2.58 17.00 12.68
N GLN A 81 3.01 16.65 13.89
CA GLN A 81 3.59 15.32 14.16
C GLN A 81 2.59 14.20 13.88
N ALA A 82 1.36 14.29 14.38
CA ALA A 82 0.31 13.31 14.12
C ALA A 82 -0.01 13.16 12.63
N SER A 83 0.00 14.26 11.88
CA SER A 83 -0.23 14.24 10.43
C SER A 83 0.97 13.68 9.66
N ASN A 84 2.21 13.99 10.09
CA ASN A 84 3.42 13.50 9.42
C ASN A 84 3.71 12.03 9.68
N LEU A 85 3.32 11.47 10.83
CA LEU A 85 3.59 10.07 11.19
C LEU A 85 3.16 9.07 10.09
N PRO A 86 1.90 9.05 9.60
CA PRO A 86 1.52 8.14 8.51
C PRO A 86 2.28 8.41 7.20
N ARG A 87 2.65 9.66 6.92
CA ARG A 87 3.45 10.00 5.73
C ARG A 87 4.86 9.43 5.83
N GLU A 88 5.48 9.58 6.99
CA GLU A 88 6.82 9.04 7.28
C GLU A 88 6.79 7.51 7.17
N CYS A 89 5.81 6.85 7.78
CA CYS A 89 5.64 5.39 7.69
C CYS A 89 5.48 4.94 6.23
N ILE A 90 4.61 5.56 5.44
CA ILE A 90 4.42 5.17 4.03
C ILE A 90 5.72 5.35 3.23
N ARG A 91 6.38 6.50 3.38
CA ARG A 91 7.64 6.81 2.68
C ARG A 91 8.77 5.86 3.07
N HIS A 92 8.79 5.44 4.33
CA HIS A 92 9.78 4.55 4.89
C HIS A 92 9.54 3.10 4.48
N PHE A 93 8.38 2.53 4.79
CA PHE A 93 8.08 1.10 4.57
C PHE A 93 7.91 0.73 3.11
N PHE A 94 7.43 1.66 2.29
CA PHE A 94 7.14 1.39 0.89
C PHE A 94 8.00 2.29 0.01
N PRO A 95 9.28 1.98 -0.24
CA PRO A 95 10.16 2.84 -1.04
C PRO A 95 9.72 2.94 -2.50
N LYS A 96 9.07 1.88 -3.01
CA LYS A 96 8.45 1.84 -4.33
C LYS A 96 6.97 2.14 -4.18
N ARG A 97 6.54 3.25 -4.76
CA ARG A 97 5.17 3.75 -4.71
C ARG A 97 4.71 4.08 -6.11
N LYS A 98 3.46 3.77 -6.40
CA LYS A 98 2.78 4.10 -7.65
C LYS A 98 1.39 4.63 -7.34
N CYS A 99 0.91 5.57 -8.14
CA CYS A 99 -0.44 6.11 -8.04
C CYS A 99 -1.20 5.88 -9.34
N PHE A 100 -2.51 5.62 -9.20
CA PHE A 100 -3.45 5.62 -10.30
C PHE A 100 -4.70 6.35 -9.86
N VAL A 101 -5.18 7.26 -10.67
CA VAL A 101 -6.48 7.91 -10.48
C VAL A 101 -7.48 7.29 -11.42
N PHE A 102 -8.72 7.20 -10.95
CA PHE A 102 -9.82 6.64 -11.72
C PHE A 102 -10.99 7.60 -11.69
N ASP A 103 -11.46 7.96 -12.87
CA ASP A 103 -12.69 8.70 -13.05
C ASP A 103 -13.86 7.83 -12.60
N ARG A 104 -15.04 8.45 -12.50
CA ARG A 104 -16.23 7.70 -12.13
C ARG A 104 -16.55 6.67 -13.23
N PRO A 105 -16.80 5.39 -12.90
CA PRO A 105 -17.02 4.35 -13.93
C PRO A 105 -18.21 4.64 -14.86
N THR A 106 -19.23 5.31 -14.35
CA THR A 106 -20.40 5.78 -15.09
C THR A 106 -21.13 6.86 -14.29
N HIS A 107 -21.79 7.79 -14.97
CA HIS A 107 -22.66 8.80 -14.35
C HIS A 107 -24.07 8.28 -14.06
N ASP A 108 -24.46 7.16 -14.66
CA ASP A 108 -25.76 6.53 -14.43
C ASP A 108 -25.78 5.84 -13.05
N LYS A 109 -26.75 6.23 -12.21
CA LYS A 109 -26.84 5.74 -10.83
C LYS A 109 -27.26 4.27 -10.77
N ASP A 110 -28.14 3.82 -11.66
CA ASP A 110 -28.64 2.45 -11.67
C ASP A 110 -27.58 1.49 -12.19
N LEU A 111 -26.81 1.91 -13.20
CA LEU A 111 -25.63 1.17 -13.66
C LEU A 111 -24.56 1.12 -12.57
N LEU A 112 -24.26 2.23 -11.90
CA LEU A 112 -23.26 2.24 -10.82
C LEU A 112 -23.68 1.35 -9.64
N ALA A 113 -24.96 1.32 -9.28
CA ALA A 113 -25.49 0.44 -8.24
C ALA A 113 -25.37 -1.05 -8.60
N ASN A 114 -25.26 -1.37 -9.89
CA ASN A 114 -25.15 -2.73 -10.42
C ASN A 114 -23.84 -2.93 -11.20
N ILE A 115 -22.77 -2.24 -10.83
CA ILE A 115 -21.53 -2.11 -11.64
C ILE A 115 -20.93 -3.46 -12.06
N GLU A 116 -21.06 -4.50 -11.22
CA GLU A 116 -20.59 -5.86 -11.50
C GLU A 116 -21.28 -6.53 -12.70
N LYS A 117 -22.48 -6.07 -13.06
CA LYS A 117 -23.29 -6.59 -14.17
C LYS A 117 -23.24 -5.69 -15.41
N VAL A 118 -22.59 -4.53 -15.33
CA VAL A 118 -22.52 -3.56 -16.41
C VAL A 118 -21.52 -4.04 -17.46
N ALA A 119 -21.90 -4.01 -18.74
CA ALA A 119 -20.98 -4.34 -19.80
C ALA A 119 -19.91 -3.24 -19.95
N GLU A 120 -18.66 -3.62 -20.24
CA GLU A 120 -17.52 -2.69 -20.30
C GLU A 120 -17.76 -1.51 -21.25
N LYS A 121 -18.44 -1.73 -22.38
CA LYS A 121 -18.82 -0.68 -23.35
C LYS A 121 -19.75 0.41 -22.80
N GLN A 122 -20.40 0.17 -21.65
CA GLN A 122 -21.29 1.13 -20.98
C GLN A 122 -20.55 1.96 -19.93
N LEU A 123 -19.27 1.66 -19.67
CA LEU A 123 -18.43 2.42 -18.77
C LEU A 123 -17.89 3.66 -19.49
N ASP A 124 -17.49 4.65 -18.71
CA ASP A 124 -16.81 5.82 -19.23
C ASP A 124 -15.53 5.43 -19.98
N PRO A 125 -15.28 5.94 -21.21
CA PRO A 125 -14.10 5.58 -21.99
C PRO A 125 -12.78 5.90 -21.29
N THR A 126 -12.69 7.01 -20.56
CA THR A 126 -11.50 7.39 -19.79
C THR A 126 -11.27 6.40 -18.65
N PHE A 127 -12.32 6.01 -17.94
CA PHE A 127 -12.24 4.97 -16.91
C PHE A 127 -11.79 3.61 -17.47
N GLN A 128 -12.26 3.23 -18.66
CA GLN A 128 -11.82 2.01 -19.34
C GLN A 128 -10.32 2.07 -19.67
N GLU A 129 -9.82 3.20 -20.19
CA GLU A 129 -8.41 3.41 -20.48
C GLU A 129 -7.55 3.35 -19.20
N GLN A 130 -7.94 4.08 -18.15
CA GLN A 130 -7.27 4.07 -16.84
C GLN A 130 -7.20 2.64 -16.26
N THR A 131 -8.29 1.87 -16.37
CA THR A 131 -8.35 0.47 -15.92
C THR A 131 -7.40 -0.42 -16.72
N ASN A 132 -7.31 -0.23 -18.03
CA ASN A 132 -6.39 -0.98 -18.89
C ASN A 132 -4.92 -0.65 -18.60
N ILE A 133 -4.60 0.62 -18.35
CA ILE A 133 -3.25 1.06 -17.95
C ILE A 133 -2.88 0.44 -16.60
N PHE A 134 -3.75 0.54 -15.60
CA PHE A 134 -3.55 -0.07 -14.29
C PHE A 134 -3.33 -1.58 -14.38
N ARG A 135 -4.23 -2.28 -15.09
CA ARG A 135 -4.16 -3.73 -15.31
C ARG A 135 -2.82 -4.12 -15.96
N SER A 136 -2.41 -3.41 -17.00
CA SER A 136 -1.14 -3.65 -17.71
C SER A 136 0.06 -3.42 -16.80
N TYR A 137 0.03 -2.36 -15.98
CA TYR A 137 1.07 -2.10 -15.00
C TYR A 137 1.20 -3.25 -14.00
N ILE A 138 0.09 -3.72 -13.42
CA ILE A 138 0.09 -4.84 -12.47
C ILE A 138 0.68 -6.10 -13.10
N PHE A 139 0.22 -6.50 -14.30
CA PHE A 139 0.74 -7.71 -14.94
C PHE A 139 2.22 -7.63 -15.33
N THR A 140 2.72 -6.43 -15.58
CA THR A 140 4.12 -6.23 -16.00
C THR A 140 5.06 -6.07 -14.79
N HIS A 141 4.61 -5.40 -13.72
CA HIS A 141 5.48 -4.96 -12.63
C HIS A 141 5.28 -5.74 -11.33
N ALA A 142 4.14 -6.42 -11.15
CA ALA A 142 3.92 -7.21 -9.95
C ALA A 142 4.93 -8.37 -9.89
N ARG A 143 5.70 -8.41 -8.81
CA ARG A 143 6.74 -9.40 -8.60
C ARG A 143 6.15 -10.63 -7.91
N THR A 144 6.70 -11.80 -8.23
CA THR A 144 6.39 -13.02 -7.46
C THR A 144 6.75 -12.79 -6.00
N LYS A 145 5.86 -13.16 -5.08
CA LYS A 145 6.11 -12.99 -3.63
C LYS A 145 7.34 -13.81 -3.23
N THR A 146 8.25 -13.14 -2.54
CA THR A 146 9.46 -13.74 -1.98
C THR A 146 9.55 -13.44 -0.49
N LEU A 147 10.29 -14.28 0.24
CA LEU A 147 10.71 -14.04 1.61
C LEU A 147 12.19 -13.61 1.63
N ARG A 148 12.78 -13.52 2.82
CA ARG A 148 14.22 -13.29 2.99
C ARG A 148 15.01 -14.30 2.15
N GLU A 149 16.19 -13.89 1.70
CA GLU A 149 17.10 -14.68 0.87
C GLU A 149 16.54 -15.06 -0.52
N GLY A 150 15.45 -14.43 -0.96
CA GLY A 150 14.88 -14.64 -2.29
C GLY A 150 14.02 -15.90 -2.40
N ILE A 151 13.64 -16.52 -1.27
CA ILE A 151 12.81 -17.72 -1.24
C ILE A 151 11.46 -17.42 -1.89
N THR A 152 11.18 -18.05 -3.03
CA THR A 152 9.89 -17.89 -3.73
C THR A 152 8.76 -18.54 -2.93
N VAL A 153 7.67 -17.79 -2.76
CA VAL A 153 6.46 -18.26 -2.07
C VAL A 153 5.55 -18.96 -3.08
N THR A 154 5.44 -20.28 -2.94
CA THR A 154 4.49 -21.11 -3.69
C THR A 154 3.15 -21.21 -2.94
N GLY A 155 2.14 -21.85 -3.53
CA GLY A 155 0.83 -22.05 -2.87
C GLY A 155 0.93 -22.72 -1.50
N ASN A 156 1.71 -23.80 -1.37
CA ASN A 156 1.88 -24.50 -0.09
C ASN A 156 2.56 -23.61 0.97
N ARG A 157 3.58 -22.84 0.55
CA ARG A 157 4.28 -21.89 1.45
C ARG A 157 3.36 -20.74 1.85
N LEU A 158 2.53 -20.24 0.95
CA LEU A 158 1.54 -19.22 1.26
C LEU A 158 0.49 -19.72 2.26
N GLY A 159 0.01 -20.96 2.10
CA GLY A 159 -0.89 -21.58 3.07
C GLY A 159 -0.26 -21.70 4.45
N THR A 160 1.00 -22.10 4.52
CA THR A 160 1.74 -22.18 5.79
C THR A 160 1.95 -20.80 6.41
N LEU A 161 2.33 -19.78 5.62
CA LEU A 161 2.43 -18.38 6.07
C LEU A 161 1.13 -17.89 6.69
N ALA A 162 -0.01 -18.16 6.02
CA ALA A 162 -1.31 -17.74 6.48
C ALA A 162 -1.64 -18.35 7.85
N VAL A 163 -1.42 -19.66 8.02
CA VAL A 163 -1.63 -20.35 9.31
C VAL A 163 -0.71 -19.77 10.39
N THR A 164 0.59 -19.65 10.12
CA THR A 164 1.56 -19.11 11.08
C THR A 164 1.20 -17.71 11.58
N TYR A 165 0.79 -16.81 10.67
CA TYR A 165 0.38 -15.46 11.08
C TYR A 165 -0.93 -15.44 11.84
N VAL A 166 -1.92 -16.24 11.42
CA VAL A 166 -3.22 -16.32 12.12
C VAL A 166 -3.06 -16.91 13.51
N ASP A 167 -2.23 -17.94 13.69
CA ASP A 167 -1.95 -18.55 15.00
C ASP A 167 -1.22 -17.58 15.94
N ALA A 168 -0.27 -16.79 15.41
CA ALA A 168 0.38 -15.73 16.17
C ALA A 168 -0.65 -14.70 16.68
N ILE A 169 -1.51 -14.19 15.78
CA ILE A 169 -2.56 -13.23 16.14
C ILE A 169 -3.52 -13.81 17.19
N ASN A 170 -3.99 -15.05 16.99
CA ASN A 170 -4.94 -15.70 17.89
C ASN A 170 -4.35 -16.01 19.27
N SER A 171 -3.03 -16.17 19.37
CA SER A 171 -2.33 -16.37 20.64
C SER A 171 -1.94 -15.05 21.34
N GLY A 172 -2.27 -13.90 20.75
CA GLY A 172 -1.86 -12.58 21.24
C GLY A 172 -0.39 -12.25 20.99
N ALA A 173 0.31 -13.07 20.20
CA ALA A 173 1.66 -12.79 19.75
C ALA A 173 1.64 -11.88 18.51
N VAL A 174 2.71 -11.10 18.33
CA VAL A 174 2.87 -10.27 17.14
C VAL A 174 3.46 -11.14 16.00
N PRO A 175 2.79 -11.26 14.84
CA PRO A 175 3.35 -11.87 13.63
C PRO A 175 4.80 -11.47 13.38
N CYS A 176 5.69 -12.47 13.28
CA CYS A 176 7.11 -12.24 13.04
C CYS A 176 7.57 -12.82 11.71
N LEU A 177 8.19 -12.00 10.88
CA LEU A 177 8.65 -12.37 9.54
C LEU A 177 9.79 -13.40 9.57
N GLU A 178 10.70 -13.28 10.52
CA GLU A 178 11.79 -14.24 10.73
C GLU A 178 11.24 -15.61 11.14
N ASN A 179 10.30 -15.66 12.08
CA ASN A 179 9.65 -16.90 12.50
C ASN A 179 8.91 -17.57 11.32
N ALA A 180 8.29 -16.75 10.47
CA ALA A 180 7.61 -17.23 9.28
C ALA A 180 8.60 -17.85 8.28
N VAL A 181 9.80 -17.29 8.11
CA VAL A 181 10.87 -17.88 7.28
C VAL A 181 11.38 -19.20 7.89
N ILE A 182 11.62 -19.24 9.20
CA ILE A 182 12.06 -20.46 9.91
C ILE A 182 11.05 -21.60 9.75
N THR A 183 9.75 -21.28 9.80
CA THR A 183 8.68 -22.27 9.62
C THR A 183 8.63 -22.85 8.20
N LEU A 184 9.23 -22.15 7.22
CA LEU A 184 9.17 -22.47 5.78
C LEU A 184 10.49 -22.99 5.19
N ALA A 185 11.57 -22.92 5.96
CA ALA A 185 12.89 -23.47 5.65
C ALA A 185 12.90 -24.97 5.93
#